data_AF-A0A1F9PV45-F1
#
_entry.id   AF-A0A1F9PV45-F1
#
_cell.length_a   1.000
_cell.length_b   1.000
_cell.length_c   1.000
_cell.angle_alpha   90.00
_cell.angle_beta   90.00
_cell.angle_gamma   90.00
#
_symmetry.space_group_name_H-M   'P 1'
#
loop_
_entity.id
_entity.type
_entity.pdbx_description
1 polymer ?
#
loop_
_entity_poly.entity_id
_entity_poly.type
_entity_poly.pdbx_seq_one_letter_code
_entity_poly.pdbx_strand_id
1 'polypeptide(L)' 'MNGKETTLICPQCQGTARRKQVEKSGEIKGVTVNYTAELHCCESCGLELADIASAALLQERMA' A
#
# COMPACT_ATOMS: atom_id res chain seq x y z
N MET A 1 12.79 -8.58 -20.99
CA MET A 1 12.04 -8.57 -19.71
C MET A 1 11.15 -7.33 -19.72
N ASN A 2 9.90 -7.43 -20.21
CA ASN A 2 8.98 -6.29 -20.27
C ASN A 2 8.09 -6.32 -19.01
N GLY A 3 8.53 -5.64 -17.95
CA GLY A 3 7.69 -5.38 -16.78
C GLY A 3 6.56 -4.44 -17.20
N LYS A 4 5.34 -4.94 -17.28
CA LYS A 4 4.15 -4.10 -17.45
C LYS A 4 4.07 -3.19 -16.22
N GLU A 5 4.41 -1.92 -16.38
CA GLU A 5 4.03 -0.87 -15.44
C GLU A 5 2.49 -0.79 -15.44
N THR A 6 1.86 -1.59 -14.59
CA THR A 6 0.42 -1.56 -14.38
C THR A 6 0.06 -0.20 -13.81
N THR A 7 -0.39 0.69 -14.68
CA THR A 7 -0.98 1.97 -14.28
C THR A 7 -2.28 1.64 -13.57
N LEU A 8 -2.27 1.80 -12.24
CA LEU A 8 -3.42 1.47 -11.40
C LEU A 8 -4.32 2.71 -11.32
N ILE A 9 -5.60 2.54 -11.63
CA ILE A 9 -6.58 3.63 -11.58
C ILE A 9 -7.24 3.64 -10.21
N CYS A 10 -7.28 4.82 -9.60
CA CYS A 10 -7.92 5.00 -8.31
C CYS A 10 -9.43 4.76 -8.42
N PRO A 11 -10.02 3.82 -7.66
CA PRO A 11 -11.45 3.55 -7.73
C PRO A 11 -12.31 4.69 -7.19
N GLN A 12 -11.74 5.60 -6.39
CA GLN A 12 -12.48 6.70 -5.74
C GLN A 12 -12.60 7.94 -6.63
N CYS A 13 -11.52 8.36 -7.29
CA CYS A 13 -11.49 9.60 -8.08
C CYS A 13 -11.12 9.41 -9.55
N GLN A 14 -10.89 8.17 -9.99
CA GLN A 14 -10.41 7.83 -11.33
C GLN A 14 -9.04 8.43 -11.71
N GLY A 15 -8.33 9.03 -10.75
CA GLY A 15 -6.96 9.51 -10.92
C GLY A 15 -5.94 8.37 -10.96
N THR A 16 -4.71 8.69 -11.38
CA THR A 16 -3.61 7.72 -11.42
C THR A 16 -3.10 7.41 -10.01
N ALA A 17 -2.93 6.13 -9.70
CA ALA A 17 -2.23 5.66 -8.51
C ALA A 17 -0.85 5.14 -8.89
N ARG A 18 0.17 5.59 -8.16
CA ARG A 18 1.56 5.19 -8.36
C ARG A 18 2.08 4.44 -7.16
N ARG A 19 2.94 3.48 -7.44
CA ARG A 19 3.63 2.71 -6.41
C ARG A 19 4.57 3.61 -5.61
N LYS A 20 4.48 3.54 -4.29
CA LYS A 20 5.27 4.31 -3.33
C LYS A 20 5.56 3.46 -2.10
N GLN A 21 6.79 3.53 -1.62
CA GLN A 21 7.14 3.02 -0.30
C GLN A 21 6.69 4.03 0.75
N VAL A 22 5.90 3.54 1.72
CA VAL A 22 5.40 4.34 2.83
C VAL A 22 5.82 3.72 4.14
N GLU A 23 6.25 4.56 5.06
CA GLU A 23 6.47 4.17 6.45
C GLU A 23 5.13 4.16 7.18
N LYS A 24 4.84 3.07 7.86
CA LYS A 24 3.63 2.86 8.64
C LYS A 24 4.01 2.47 10.06
N SER A 25 3.23 2.95 11.01
CA SER A 25 3.29 2.53 12.39
C SER A 25 2.00 1.80 12.72
N GLY A 26 2.12 0.69 13.45
CA GLY A 26 1.00 -0.08 13.97
C GLY A 26 1.30 -0.55 15.39
N GLU A 27 0.27 -0.89 16.14
CA GLU A 27 0.43 -1.49 17.46
C GLU A 27 0.12 -2.99 17.37
N ILE A 28 1.07 -3.81 17.81
CA ILE A 28 0.92 -5.27 17.87
C ILE A 28 1.16 -5.68 19.32
N LYS A 29 0.12 -6.20 19.98
CA LYS A 29 0.18 -6.67 21.37
C LYS A 29 0.74 -5.59 22.34
N GLY A 30 0.39 -4.32 22.13
CA GLY A 30 0.84 -3.19 22.95
C GLY A 30 2.25 -2.68 22.62
N VAL A 31 2.90 -3.21 21.58
CA VAL A 31 4.20 -2.74 21.09
C VAL A 31 3.99 -1.96 19.80
N THR A 32 4.48 -0.72 19.76
CA THR A 32 4.53 0.08 18.53
C THR A 32 5.60 -0.48 17.60
N VAL A 33 5.18 -0.90 16.41
CA VAL A 33 6.05 -1.40 15.35
C VAL A 33 5.99 -0.44 14.17
N ASN A 34 7.17 0.02 13.73
CA ASN A 34 7.33 0.79 12.51
C ASN A 34 7.80 -0.15 11.40
N TYR A 35 7.15 -0.10 10.24
CA TYR A 35 7.51 -0.91 9.09
C TYR A 35 7.30 -0.13 7.80
N THR A 36 8.09 -0.47 6.78
CA THR A 36 7.91 0.07 5.43
C THR A 36 7.03 -0.88 4.62
N ALA A 37 6.03 -0.33 3.93
CA ALA A 37 5.17 -1.07 3.01
C ALA A 37 5.18 -0.43 1.62
N GLU A 38 5.12 -1.27 0.59
CA GLU A 38 4.94 -0.82 -0.79
C GLU A 38 3.45 -0.80 -1.13
N LEU A 39 2.90 0.40 -1.36
CA LEU A 39 1.50 0.63 -1.68
C LEU A 39 1.37 1.42 -2.98
N HIS A 40 0.20 1.43 -3.59
CA HIS A 40 -0.14 2.36 -4.67
C HIS A 40 -0.91 3.54 -4.08
N CYS A 41 -0.33 4.75 -4.16
CA CYS A 41 -0.96 5.97 -3.67
C CYS A 41 -1.53 6.76 -4.86
N CYS A 42 -2.81 7.13 -4.77
CA CYS A 42 -3.42 8.05 -5.73
C CYS A 42 -2.87 9.46 -5.56
N GLU A 43 -2.35 10.05 -6.64
CA GLU A 43 -1.79 11.41 -6.61
C GLU A 43 -2.86 12.49 -6.45
N SER A 44 -4.11 12.19 -6.81
CA SER A 44 -5.21 13.17 -6.80
C SER A 44 -5.98 13.22 -5.49
N CYS A 45 -6.32 12.07 -4.91
CA CYS A 45 -7.14 12.02 -3.69
C CYS A 45 -6.40 11.46 -2.46
N GLY A 46 -5.16 11.00 -2.63
CA GLY A 46 -4.36 10.44 -1.53
C GLY A 46 -4.76 9.03 -1.09
N LEU A 47 -5.72 8.37 -1.78
CA LEU A 47 -6.12 7.01 -1.45
C LEU A 47 -4.94 6.04 -1.58
N GLU A 48 -4.71 5.24 -0.53
CA GLU A 48 -3.71 4.19 -0.49
C GLU A 48 -4.33 2.84 -0.86
N LEU A 49 -3.73 2.14 -1.80
CA LEU A 49 -4.20 0.88 -2.36
C LEU A 49 -3.11 -0.18 -2.17
N ALA A 50 -3.47 -1.29 -1.54
CA ALA A 50 -2.58 -2.44 -1.37
C ALA A 50 -2.99 -3.57 -2.33
N ASP A 51 -2.02 -4.26 -2.93
CA ASP A 51 -2.29 -5.53 -3.60
C ASP A 51 -2.67 -6.60 -2.57
N ILE A 52 -3.49 -7.58 -2.96
CA ILE A 52 -3.99 -8.64 -2.06
C ILE A 52 -2.86 -9.40 -1.38
N ALA A 53 -1.75 -9.67 -2.08
CA ALA A 53 -0.56 -10.31 -1.51
C ALA A 53 0.13 -9.41 -0.45
N SER A 54 0.20 -8.11 -0.70
CA SER A 54 0.72 -7.12 0.26
C SER A 54 -0.21 -6.97 1.46
N ALA A 55 -1.53 -7.02 1.25
CA ALA A 55 -2.52 -7.02 2.32
C ALA A 55 -2.43 -8.27 3.21
N ALA A 56 -2.24 -9.45 2.60
CA ALA A 56 -2.03 -10.70 3.33
C ALA A 56 -0.74 -10.66 4.17
N LEU A 57 0.38 -10.19 3.60
CA LEU A 57 1.63 -9.99 4.32
C LEU A 57 1.50 -9.00 5.49
N LEU A 58 0.72 -7.92 5.31
CA LEU A 58 0.44 -6.98 6.39
C LEU A 58 -0.40 -7.62 7.50
N GLN A 59 -1.39 -8.42 7.14
CA GLN A 59 -2.22 -9.15 8.10
C GLN A 59 -1.41 -10.19 8.88
N GLU A 60 -0.53 -10.95 8.21
CA GLU A 60 0.36 -11.93 8.86
C GLU A 60 1.33 -11.27 9.84
N ARG A 61 1.84 -10.07 9.52
CA ARG A 61 2.74 -9.33 10.41
C ARG A 61 2.05 -8.73 11.62
N MET A 62 0.72 -8.58 11.59
CA MET A 62 -0.06 -7.96 12.66
C MET A 62 -0.76 -8.96 13.61
N ALA A 63 -0.70 -10.26 13.33
CA ALA A 63 -1.23 -11.34 14.19
C ALA A 63 -0.26 -11.71 15.34
#